data_AF-A0A4Q2D5N5-F1
#
_entry.id   AF-A0A4Q2D5N5-F1
#
_cell.length_a   1.000
_cell.length_b   1.000
_cell.length_c   1.000
_cell.angle_alpha   90.00
_cell.angle_beta   90.00
_cell.angle_gamma   90.00
#
_symmetry.space_group_name_H-M   'P 1'
#
loop_
_entity.id
_entity.type
_entity.pdbx_description
1 polymer ?
#
loop_
_entity_poly.entity_id
_entity_poly.type
_entity_poly.pdbx_seq_one_letter_code
_entity_poly.pdbx_strand_id
1 'polypeptide(L)'
;MAITVVEDRDPIFVYQGAWNPSGNRFESNGTTMVTSEWGASITIEFVGRNVSVFGTVPVLQAGQQPTKVTFSLDDAAALPATTFTAQHHPNATQYYIPMFRSPALTEDKKHKLVVTHISDRGGSVYFDYMTIQGSLERFAVPETGLNGTAKVALVGGVLGGVILILLGLVGALLWKSRRAQRAQHYHDGKAMSPSPSTFMPFNQSPMNTGSQTGNISSDMHARSLQSPVTTMKTGYTSVQSPYRPPLPEMHES
;
A
#
# COMPACT_ATOMS: atom_id res chain seq x y z
N MET A 1 -3.62 -5.87 -32.52
CA MET A 1 -4.22 -5.13 -31.40
C MET A 1 -3.17 -4.94 -30.32
N ALA A 2 -3.10 -3.77 -29.70
CA ALA A 2 -2.18 -3.53 -28.60
C ALA A 2 -2.74 -4.11 -27.29
N ILE A 3 -1.85 -4.64 -26.45
CA ILE A 3 -2.13 -4.94 -25.05
C ILE A 3 -1.57 -3.77 -24.26
N THR A 4 -2.41 -3.15 -23.43
CA THR A 4 -1.95 -2.11 -22.50
C THR A 4 -1.89 -2.68 -21.09
N VAL A 5 -0.77 -2.47 -20.43
CA VAL A 5 -0.57 -2.78 -19.01
C VAL A 5 -0.97 -1.55 -18.20
N VAL A 6 -1.78 -1.74 -17.17
CA VAL A 6 -2.19 -0.69 -16.24
C VAL A 6 -1.78 -1.11 -14.83
N GLU A 7 -0.85 -0.36 -14.25
CA GLU A 7 -0.26 -0.63 -12.94
C GLU A 7 -1.19 -0.21 -11.80
N ASP A 8 -1.20 -0.93 -10.68
CA ASP A 8 -2.00 -0.69 -9.47
C ASP A 8 -2.17 0.77 -9.02
N ARG A 9 -1.19 1.63 -9.28
CA ARG A 9 -1.23 3.05 -8.88
C ARG A 9 -1.76 4.00 -9.96
N ASP A 10 -2.19 3.48 -11.12
CA ASP A 10 -2.80 4.31 -12.15
C ASP A 10 -4.13 4.91 -11.64
N PRO A 11 -4.37 6.22 -11.86
CA PRO A 11 -5.58 6.89 -11.37
C PRO A 11 -6.89 6.37 -11.98
N ILE A 12 -6.85 5.49 -12.99
CA ILE A 12 -8.05 4.81 -13.49
C ILE A 12 -8.64 3.82 -12.47
N PHE A 13 -7.84 3.38 -11.49
CA PHE A 13 -8.30 2.53 -10.40
C PHE A 13 -8.99 3.37 -9.32
N VAL A 14 -10.27 3.10 -9.09
CA VAL A 14 -11.02 3.69 -7.96
C VAL A 14 -11.10 2.67 -6.83
N TYR A 15 -10.27 2.87 -5.82
CA TYR A 15 -10.22 2.05 -4.61
C TYR A 15 -11.28 2.49 -3.59
N GLN A 16 -11.97 1.53 -2.98
CA GLN A 16 -12.87 1.72 -1.86
C GLN A 16 -12.52 0.77 -0.71
N GLY A 17 -12.52 1.29 0.52
CA GLY A 17 -12.01 0.59 1.71
C GLY A 17 -10.54 0.88 2.00
N ALA A 18 -9.97 0.15 2.95
CA ALA A 18 -8.60 0.26 3.44
C ALA A 18 -7.64 -0.49 2.51
N TRP A 19 -7.23 0.19 1.45
CA TRP A 19 -6.15 -0.23 0.57
C TRP A 19 -4.86 0.48 0.95
N ASN A 20 -3.79 -0.28 1.12
CA ASN A 20 -2.48 0.25 1.47
C ASN A 20 -1.49 -0.04 0.34
N PRO A 21 -0.61 0.93 0.00
CA PRO A 21 0.48 0.65 -0.91
C PRO A 21 1.45 -0.34 -0.26
N SER A 22 1.90 -1.29 -1.06
CA SER A 22 2.93 -2.26 -0.72
C SER A 22 3.89 -2.40 -1.90
N GLY A 23 4.84 -3.30 -1.73
CA GLY A 23 5.45 -3.99 -2.85
C GLY A 23 6.92 -4.31 -2.69
N ASN A 24 7.46 -5.03 -3.68
CA ASN A 24 8.85 -5.46 -3.77
C ASN A 24 9.25 -5.68 -5.24
N ARG A 25 10.54 -5.88 -5.48
CA ARG A 25 11.13 -6.04 -6.83
C ARG A 25 10.57 -7.19 -7.70
N PHE A 26 9.74 -8.07 -7.16
CA PHE A 26 9.17 -9.20 -7.89
C PHE A 26 7.78 -8.90 -8.44
N GLU A 27 7.17 -7.77 -8.09
CA GLU A 27 5.87 -7.32 -8.63
C GLU A 27 6.07 -6.38 -9.82
N SER A 28 5.00 -6.14 -10.59
CA SER A 28 5.05 -5.22 -11.70
C SER A 28 5.41 -3.82 -11.21
N ASN A 29 6.42 -3.23 -11.83
CA ASN A 29 6.98 -1.93 -11.44
C ASN A 29 7.38 -1.81 -9.94
N GLY A 30 7.52 -2.94 -9.23
CA GLY A 30 7.80 -2.99 -7.81
C GLY A 30 6.68 -2.47 -6.90
N THR A 31 5.44 -2.45 -7.38
CA THR A 31 4.29 -1.86 -6.66
C THR A 31 3.13 -2.83 -6.56
N THR A 32 2.45 -2.81 -5.42
CA THR A 32 1.15 -3.48 -5.23
C THR A 32 0.23 -2.64 -4.34
N MET A 33 -1.07 -2.86 -4.46
CA MET A 33 -2.07 -2.39 -3.50
C MET A 33 -2.62 -3.59 -2.72
N VAL A 34 -2.58 -3.52 -1.40
CA VAL A 34 -3.00 -4.60 -0.52
C VAL A 34 -4.19 -4.19 0.35
N THR A 35 -5.14 -5.11 0.52
CA THR A 35 -6.20 -4.99 1.52
C THR A 35 -6.46 -6.31 2.22
N SER A 36 -6.83 -6.23 3.50
CA SER A 36 -7.39 -7.32 4.29
C SER A 36 -8.82 -7.02 4.76
N GLU A 37 -9.40 -5.89 4.35
CA GLU A 37 -10.74 -5.49 4.74
C GLU A 37 -11.77 -6.21 3.85
N TRP A 38 -12.66 -6.97 4.47
CA TRP A 38 -13.76 -7.63 3.77
C TRP A 38 -14.66 -6.57 3.12
N GLY A 39 -15.01 -6.77 1.84
CA GLY A 39 -15.83 -5.83 1.07
C GLY A 39 -15.04 -4.68 0.42
N ALA A 40 -13.75 -4.51 0.74
CA ALA A 40 -12.90 -3.56 0.02
C ALA A 40 -12.89 -3.89 -1.48
N SER A 41 -12.94 -2.86 -2.32
CA SER A 41 -13.12 -3.04 -3.76
C SER A 41 -12.27 -2.11 -4.61
N ILE A 42 -12.09 -2.51 -5.87
CA ILE A 42 -11.48 -1.73 -6.95
C ILE A 42 -12.51 -1.64 -8.08
N THR A 43 -12.77 -0.44 -8.57
CA THR A 43 -13.59 -0.22 -9.76
C THR A 43 -12.74 0.35 -10.88
N ILE A 44 -12.86 -0.23 -12.08
CA ILE A 44 -12.23 0.27 -13.31
C ILE A 44 -13.29 0.36 -14.40
N GLU A 45 -13.22 1.41 -15.20
CA GLU A 45 -13.96 1.52 -16.45
C GLU A 45 -12.97 1.53 -17.62
N PHE A 46 -13.25 0.75 -18.67
CA PHE A 46 -12.35 0.61 -19.82
C PHE A 46 -13.14 0.37 -21.11
N VAL A 47 -12.49 0.53 -22.26
CA VAL A 47 -13.02 0.14 -23.58
C VAL A 47 -12.09 -0.92 -24.16
N GLY A 48 -12.63 -2.06 -24.58
CA GLY A 48 -11.78 -3.13 -25.10
C GLY A 48 -12.43 -4.50 -25.14
N ARG A 49 -11.72 -5.43 -25.77
CA ARG A 49 -12.20 -6.79 -26.04
C ARG A 49 -11.93 -7.75 -24.91
N ASN A 50 -10.82 -7.59 -24.18
CA ASN A 50 -10.49 -8.47 -23.05
C ASN A 50 -9.82 -7.69 -21.93
N VAL A 51 -10.07 -8.15 -20.70
CA VAL A 51 -9.34 -7.72 -19.51
C VAL A 51 -8.81 -8.93 -18.75
N SER A 52 -7.61 -8.81 -18.18
CA SER A 52 -7.07 -9.79 -17.24
C SER A 52 -6.47 -9.08 -16.03
N VAL A 53 -6.66 -9.65 -14.86
CA VAL A 53 -6.21 -9.10 -13.58
C VAL A 53 -5.16 -10.02 -12.99
N PHE A 54 -4.04 -9.43 -12.57
CA PHE A 54 -2.91 -10.12 -11.98
C PHE A 54 -2.67 -9.61 -10.56
N GLY A 55 -2.13 -10.48 -9.73
CA GLY A 55 -1.77 -10.13 -8.38
C GLY A 55 -0.78 -11.10 -7.75
N THR A 56 -0.57 -10.89 -6.46
CA THR A 56 0.33 -11.69 -5.65
C THR A 56 -0.45 -12.56 -4.68
N VAL A 57 -0.06 -13.83 -4.55
CA VAL A 57 -0.61 -14.76 -3.56
C VAL A 57 0.47 -15.01 -2.52
N PRO A 58 0.34 -14.47 -1.29
CA PRO A 58 1.33 -14.66 -0.24
C PRO A 58 1.32 -16.09 0.29
N VAL A 59 2.33 -16.46 1.06
CA VAL A 59 2.26 -17.68 1.89
C VAL A 59 1.09 -17.56 2.86
N LEU A 60 0.24 -18.58 2.92
CA LEU A 60 -0.88 -18.62 3.85
C LEU A 60 -0.38 -18.82 5.28
N GLN A 61 -0.71 -17.91 6.19
CA GLN A 61 -0.31 -18.06 7.60
C GLN A 61 -1.24 -19.05 8.32
N ALA A 62 -0.72 -19.69 9.38
CA ALA A 62 -1.50 -20.61 10.19
C ALA A 62 -2.77 -19.94 10.73
N GLY A 63 -3.93 -20.54 10.45
CA GLY A 63 -5.24 -20.04 10.88
C GLY A 63 -5.92 -19.07 9.91
N GLN A 64 -5.27 -18.63 8.82
CA GLN A 64 -5.91 -17.87 7.75
C GLN A 64 -6.66 -18.77 6.78
N GLN A 65 -7.76 -18.27 6.23
CA GLN A 65 -8.44 -18.90 5.09
C GLN A 65 -7.80 -18.47 3.76
N PRO A 66 -7.95 -19.27 2.69
CA PRO A 66 -7.52 -18.88 1.36
C PRO A 66 -8.11 -17.53 0.95
N THR A 67 -7.29 -16.72 0.27
CA THR A 67 -7.73 -15.42 -0.23
C THR A 67 -8.80 -15.64 -1.32
N LYS A 68 -9.94 -14.94 -1.20
CA LYS A 68 -11.05 -14.98 -2.14
C LYS A 68 -11.38 -13.59 -2.67
N VAL A 69 -11.57 -13.50 -3.97
CA VAL A 69 -11.89 -12.25 -4.68
C VAL A 69 -13.02 -12.51 -5.66
N THR A 70 -14.01 -11.62 -5.72
CA THR A 70 -15.05 -11.66 -6.76
C THR A 70 -14.79 -10.61 -7.83
N PHE A 71 -15.13 -10.97 -9.06
CA PHE A 71 -15.02 -10.13 -10.24
C PHE A 71 -16.40 -10.02 -10.88
N SER A 72 -16.94 -8.80 -10.91
CA SER A 72 -18.18 -8.48 -11.65
C SER A 72 -17.83 -7.63 -12.85
N LEU A 73 -18.21 -8.09 -14.04
CA LEU A 73 -17.94 -7.40 -15.29
C LEU A 73 -19.26 -6.96 -15.93
N ASP A 74 -19.37 -5.66 -16.17
CA ASP A 74 -20.62 -4.97 -16.46
C ASP A 74 -21.67 -5.22 -15.35
N ASP A 75 -22.87 -4.64 -15.46
CA ASP A 75 -23.92 -4.89 -14.47
C ASP A 75 -24.21 -6.39 -14.34
N ALA A 76 -24.37 -6.87 -13.10
CA ALA A 76 -24.48 -8.31 -12.75
C ALA A 76 -25.62 -9.07 -13.48
N ALA A 77 -26.55 -8.34 -14.09
CA ALA A 77 -27.60 -8.93 -14.92
C ALA A 77 -27.05 -9.55 -16.23
N ALA A 78 -25.92 -9.06 -16.75
CA ALA A 78 -25.35 -9.52 -18.02
C ALA A 78 -24.36 -10.67 -17.85
N LEU A 79 -23.58 -10.69 -16.75
CA LEU A 79 -22.58 -11.72 -16.48
C LEU A 79 -22.54 -12.07 -14.98
N PRO A 80 -22.52 -13.36 -14.61
CA PRO A 80 -22.39 -13.76 -13.21
C PRO A 80 -21.01 -13.37 -12.67
N ALA A 81 -20.97 -12.96 -11.41
CA ALA A 81 -19.71 -12.68 -10.74
C ALA A 81 -18.83 -13.95 -10.67
N THR A 82 -17.57 -13.82 -11.05
CA THR A 82 -16.59 -14.92 -10.98
C THR A 82 -15.84 -14.83 -9.65
N THR A 83 -15.68 -15.94 -8.94
CA THR A 83 -14.88 -15.98 -7.71
C THR A 83 -13.53 -16.64 -7.97
N PHE A 84 -12.45 -15.92 -7.68
CA PHE A 84 -11.12 -16.48 -7.55
C PHE A 84 -10.89 -16.95 -6.12
N THR A 85 -10.34 -18.15 -5.95
CA THR A 85 -9.84 -18.65 -4.67
C THR A 85 -8.37 -18.99 -4.84
N ALA A 86 -7.52 -18.29 -4.09
CA ALA A 86 -6.07 -18.43 -4.17
C ALA A 86 -5.60 -19.83 -3.79
N GLN A 87 -4.77 -20.42 -4.65
CA GLN A 87 -4.08 -21.68 -4.38
C GLN A 87 -2.70 -21.36 -3.78
N HIS A 88 -2.65 -21.20 -2.46
CA HIS A 88 -1.44 -20.79 -1.75
C HIS A 88 -0.37 -21.89 -1.77
N HIS A 89 0.86 -21.52 -2.13
CA HIS A 89 2.02 -22.38 -1.91
C HIS A 89 2.48 -22.29 -0.42
N PRO A 90 2.80 -23.41 0.25
CA PRO A 90 3.10 -23.41 1.68
C PRO A 90 4.39 -22.68 2.06
N ASN A 91 5.33 -22.55 1.10
CA ASN A 91 6.68 -22.07 1.38
C ASN A 91 7.13 -20.92 0.47
N ALA A 92 6.25 -20.39 -0.37
CA ALA A 92 6.64 -19.34 -1.31
C ALA A 92 5.48 -18.41 -1.65
N THR A 93 5.77 -17.11 -1.73
CA THR A 93 4.90 -16.14 -2.37
C THR A 93 4.90 -16.38 -3.88
N GLN A 94 3.72 -16.32 -4.49
CA GLN A 94 3.55 -16.48 -5.92
C GLN A 94 3.17 -15.14 -6.54
N TYR A 95 3.93 -14.71 -7.53
CA TYR A 95 3.76 -13.43 -8.23
C TYR A 95 3.13 -13.64 -9.60
N TYR A 96 2.58 -12.58 -10.21
CA TYR A 96 1.98 -12.61 -11.55
C TYR A 96 0.85 -13.64 -11.69
N ILE A 97 0.10 -13.89 -10.60
CA ILE A 97 -0.97 -14.88 -10.61
C ILE A 97 -2.18 -14.30 -11.37
N PRO A 98 -2.64 -14.95 -12.46
CA PRO A 98 -3.85 -14.53 -13.15
C PRO A 98 -5.05 -14.84 -12.27
N MET A 99 -5.66 -13.81 -11.69
CA MET A 99 -6.81 -13.95 -10.79
C MET A 99 -8.12 -13.95 -11.58
N PHE A 100 -8.16 -13.25 -12.71
CA PHE A 100 -9.34 -13.15 -13.57
C PHE A 100 -8.96 -12.93 -15.02
N ARG A 101 -9.81 -13.45 -15.92
CA ARG A 101 -9.80 -13.17 -17.35
C ARG A 101 -11.23 -13.07 -17.84
N SER A 102 -11.58 -11.97 -18.50
CA SER A 102 -12.90 -11.81 -19.09
C SER A 102 -13.11 -12.77 -20.28
N PRO A 103 -14.36 -13.10 -20.62
CA PRO A 103 -14.68 -13.54 -21.97
C PRO A 103 -14.38 -12.43 -22.99
N ALA A 104 -14.51 -12.75 -24.28
CA ALA A 104 -14.44 -11.75 -25.34
C ALA A 104 -15.61 -10.76 -25.23
N LEU A 105 -15.29 -9.48 -25.24
CA LEU A 105 -16.20 -8.35 -25.09
C LEU A 105 -16.30 -7.56 -26.40
N THR A 106 -17.29 -6.67 -26.46
CA THR A 106 -17.47 -5.77 -27.60
C THR A 106 -16.45 -4.64 -27.53
N GLU A 107 -15.59 -4.55 -28.54
CA GLU A 107 -14.40 -3.67 -28.52
C GLU A 107 -14.73 -2.19 -28.38
N ASP A 108 -15.83 -1.72 -28.98
CA ASP A 108 -16.26 -0.31 -28.95
C ASP A 108 -17.21 0.02 -27.79
N LYS A 109 -17.40 -0.92 -26.84
CA LYS A 109 -18.28 -0.73 -25.69
C LYS A 109 -17.47 -0.37 -24.46
N LYS A 110 -17.99 0.59 -23.69
CA LYS A 110 -17.52 0.86 -22.33
C LYS A 110 -17.92 -0.26 -21.38
N HIS A 111 -16.93 -0.78 -20.67
CA HIS A 111 -17.06 -1.85 -19.69
C HIS A 111 -16.71 -1.35 -18.30
N LYS A 112 -17.29 -1.99 -17.29
CA LYS A 112 -16.99 -1.73 -15.88
C LYS A 112 -16.61 -3.02 -15.18
N LEU A 113 -15.40 -3.10 -14.65
CA LEU A 113 -14.93 -4.21 -13.82
C LEU A 113 -14.93 -3.76 -12.36
N VAL A 114 -15.59 -4.55 -11.50
CA VAL A 114 -15.54 -4.40 -10.04
C VAL A 114 -14.87 -5.63 -9.46
N VAL A 115 -13.78 -5.41 -8.73
CA VAL A 115 -13.02 -6.42 -8.00
C VAL A 115 -13.33 -6.26 -6.52
N THR A 116 -13.82 -7.28 -5.84
CA THR A 116 -14.22 -7.19 -4.43
C THR A 116 -13.54 -8.26 -3.59
N HIS A 117 -12.92 -7.85 -2.50
CA HIS A 117 -12.34 -8.76 -1.52
C HIS A 117 -13.45 -9.42 -0.69
N ILE A 118 -13.50 -10.75 -0.70
CA ILE A 118 -14.54 -11.52 0.01
C ILE A 118 -13.96 -12.63 0.91
N SER A 119 -12.66 -12.58 1.23
CA SER A 119 -12.07 -13.58 2.14
C SER A 119 -12.66 -13.44 3.54
N ASP A 120 -13.04 -14.56 4.11
CA ASP A 120 -13.38 -14.67 5.52
C ASP A 120 -12.10 -14.89 6.34
N ARG A 121 -11.98 -14.28 7.53
CA ARG A 121 -10.91 -14.56 8.51
C ARG A 121 -9.46 -14.39 7.99
N GLY A 122 -9.14 -13.20 7.47
CA GLY A 122 -7.75 -12.73 7.40
C GLY A 122 -6.95 -13.05 6.13
N GLY A 123 -7.60 -13.52 5.05
CA GLY A 123 -7.00 -13.46 3.72
C GLY A 123 -6.72 -12.02 3.29
N SER A 124 -5.64 -11.80 2.53
CA SER A 124 -5.28 -10.46 2.02
C SER A 124 -5.13 -10.50 0.52
N VAL A 125 -5.71 -9.52 -0.17
CA VAL A 125 -5.64 -9.38 -1.62
C VAL A 125 -4.51 -8.45 -1.96
N TYR A 126 -3.58 -8.91 -2.80
CA TYR A 126 -2.51 -8.09 -3.37
C TYR A 126 -2.80 -7.90 -4.86
N PHE A 127 -3.30 -6.72 -5.21
CA PHE A 127 -3.50 -6.30 -6.59
C PHE A 127 -2.20 -5.70 -7.14
N ASP A 128 -1.80 -6.11 -8.34
CA ASP A 128 -0.51 -5.73 -8.95
C ASP A 128 -0.74 -4.94 -10.25
N TYR A 129 -1.32 -5.57 -11.27
CA TYR A 129 -1.65 -4.86 -12.51
C TYR A 129 -2.80 -5.55 -13.24
N MET A 130 -3.31 -4.86 -14.26
CA MET A 130 -4.21 -5.46 -15.23
C MET A 130 -3.68 -5.29 -16.65
N THR A 131 -4.13 -6.15 -17.54
CA THR A 131 -3.90 -6.01 -18.98
C THR A 131 -5.23 -5.83 -19.69
N ILE A 132 -5.29 -4.87 -20.61
CA ILE A 132 -6.46 -4.63 -21.46
C ILE A 132 -6.05 -4.81 -22.91
N GLN A 133 -6.80 -5.63 -23.63
CA GLN A 133 -6.69 -5.75 -25.08
C GLN A 133 -7.75 -4.85 -25.71
N GLY A 134 -7.35 -3.65 -26.12
CA GLY A 134 -8.26 -2.60 -26.61
C GLY A 134 -7.65 -1.21 -26.48
N SER A 135 -8.49 -0.18 -26.60
CA SER A 135 -8.10 1.22 -26.39
C SER A 135 -8.46 1.65 -24.98
N LEU A 136 -7.46 2.03 -24.18
CA LEU A 136 -7.72 2.74 -22.93
C LEU A 136 -8.11 4.18 -23.24
N GLU A 137 -9.41 4.41 -23.40
CA GLU A 137 -9.91 5.75 -23.17
C GLU A 137 -9.78 6.02 -21.68
N ARG A 138 -8.75 6.79 -21.30
CA ARG A 138 -8.75 7.45 -20.00
C ARG A 138 -10.02 8.28 -20.01
N PHE A 139 -11.07 7.78 -19.35
CA PHE A 139 -12.18 8.64 -18.98
C PHE A 139 -11.52 9.73 -18.17
N ALA A 140 -11.32 10.90 -18.79
CA ALA A 140 -10.98 12.10 -18.08
C ALA A 140 -11.99 12.10 -16.95
N VAL A 141 -11.50 11.87 -15.71
CA VAL A 141 -12.34 11.82 -14.51
C VAL A 141 -13.29 12.97 -14.73
N PRO A 142 -14.61 12.71 -14.98
CA PRO A 142 -15.50 13.74 -15.47
C PRO A 142 -15.27 14.85 -14.50
N GLU A 143 -14.72 15.97 -14.99
CA GLU A 143 -14.31 17.06 -14.13
C GLU A 143 -15.57 17.33 -13.36
N THR A 144 -15.60 16.83 -12.13
CA THR A 144 -16.78 16.96 -11.29
C THR A 144 -16.99 18.44 -11.34
N GLY A 145 -18.17 18.86 -11.80
CA GLY A 145 -18.50 20.24 -12.12
C GLY A 145 -18.44 21.16 -10.89
N LEU A 146 -17.32 21.18 -10.17
CA LEU A 146 -16.49 22.33 -9.89
C LEU A 146 -16.27 23.13 -11.19
N ASN A 147 -17.26 23.83 -11.74
CA ASN A 147 -17.60 25.15 -11.21
C ASN A 147 -16.73 25.61 -10.02
N GLY A 148 -15.42 25.71 -10.28
CA GLY A 148 -14.62 26.89 -9.96
C GLY A 148 -14.14 27.13 -8.52
N THR A 149 -14.51 26.34 -7.49
CA THR A 149 -14.27 26.86 -6.10
C THR A 149 -13.60 25.92 -5.08
N ALA A 150 -13.72 24.59 -5.17
CA ALA A 150 -13.32 23.74 -4.02
C ALA A 150 -11.93 23.08 -4.09
N LYS A 151 -11.15 23.19 -5.18
CA LYS A 151 -9.74 22.75 -5.21
C LYS A 151 -8.75 23.80 -4.65
N VAL A 152 -9.20 25.03 -4.41
CA VAL A 152 -8.38 26.08 -3.75
C VAL A 152 -8.46 25.98 -2.21
N ALA A 153 -9.44 25.27 -1.65
CA ALA A 153 -9.70 25.29 -0.21
C ALA A 153 -8.65 24.55 0.65
N LEU A 154 -8.09 23.44 0.17
CA LEU A 154 -7.09 22.67 0.94
C LEU A 154 -5.68 23.27 0.87
N VAL A 155 -5.30 23.87 -0.26
CA VAL A 155 -4.00 24.56 -0.39
C VAL A 155 -4.06 25.99 0.16
N GLY A 156 -5.23 26.65 0.10
CA GLY A 156 -5.44 27.99 0.67
C GLY A 156 -5.36 28.02 2.20
N GLY A 157 -5.77 26.95 2.88
CA GLY A 157 -5.69 26.86 4.35
C GLY A 157 -4.25 26.88 4.88
N VAL A 158 -3.35 26.11 4.25
CA VAL A 158 -1.95 26.01 4.70
C VAL A 158 -1.18 27.30 4.36
N LEU A 159 -1.34 27.85 3.15
CA LEU A 159 -0.71 29.13 2.80
C LEU A 159 -1.25 30.30 3.64
N GLY A 160 -2.57 30.35 3.87
CA GLY A 160 -3.19 31.36 4.72
C GLY A 160 -2.73 31.26 6.18
N GLY A 161 -2.62 30.04 6.71
CA GLY A 161 -2.11 29.78 8.06
C GLY A 161 -0.65 30.22 8.22
N VAL A 162 0.22 29.89 7.25
CA VAL A 162 1.63 30.28 7.27
C VAL A 162 1.78 31.81 7.22
N ILE A 163 1.01 32.50 6.36
CA ILE A 163 1.05 33.97 6.25
C ILE A 163 0.56 34.63 7.55
N LEU A 164 -0.51 34.13 8.16
CA LEU A 164 -1.02 34.67 9.44
C LEU A 164 -0.02 34.49 10.59
N ILE A 165 0.67 33.33 10.65
CA ILE A 165 1.72 33.09 11.65
C ILE A 165 2.88 34.07 11.45
N LEU A 166 3.34 34.26 10.21
CA LEU A 166 4.43 35.20 9.90
C LEU A 166 4.06 36.64 10.25
N LEU A 167 2.84 37.09 9.91
CA LEU A 167 2.36 38.43 10.27
C LEU A 167 2.24 38.62 11.79
N GLY A 168 1.78 37.58 12.51
CA GLY A 168 1.73 37.59 13.97
C GLY A 168 3.11 37.74 14.61
N LEU A 169 4.12 37.02 14.11
CA LEU A 169 5.50 37.13 14.58
C LEU A 169 6.09 38.52 14.32
N VAL A 170 5.89 39.08 13.12
CA VAL A 170 6.36 40.44 12.80
C VAL A 170 5.67 41.48 13.69
N GLY A 171 4.35 41.37 13.88
CA GLY A 171 3.60 42.25 14.79
C GLY A 171 4.10 42.20 16.23
N ALA A 172 4.38 41.00 16.75
CA ALA A 172 4.94 40.81 18.09
C ALA A 172 6.34 41.43 18.23
N LEU A 173 7.21 41.29 17.21
CA LEU A 173 8.54 41.89 17.19
C LEU A 173 8.47 43.43 17.16
N LEU A 174 7.59 44.00 16.35
CA LEU A 174 7.36 45.44 16.31
C LEU A 174 6.76 45.99 17.62
N TRP A 175 5.89 45.22 18.28
CA TRP A 175 5.37 45.63 19.58
C TRP A 175 6.46 45.60 20.67
N LYS A 176 7.33 44.58 20.65
CA LYS A 176 8.47 44.47 21.57
C LYS A 176 9.48 45.60 21.36
N SER A 177 9.80 45.95 20.12
CA SER A 177 10.74 47.05 19.83
C SER A 177 10.19 48.40 20.29
N ARG A 178 8.88 48.65 20.09
CA ARG A 178 8.22 49.86 20.61
C ARG A 178 8.19 49.89 22.14
N ARG A 179 8.04 48.75 22.80
CA ARG A 179 8.05 48.69 24.28
C ARG A 179 9.46 48.92 24.85
N ALA A 180 10.50 48.43 24.18
CA ALA A 180 11.89 48.65 24.59
C ALA A 180 12.29 50.13 24.51
N GLN A 181 11.81 50.87 23.50
CA GLN A 181 12.07 52.31 23.39
C GLN A 181 11.43 53.13 24.54
N ARG A 182 10.34 52.64 25.14
CA ARG A 182 9.74 53.31 26.31
C ARG A 182 10.51 53.08 27.61
N ALA A 183 11.35 52.04 27.67
CA ALA A 183 12.17 51.76 28.85
C ALA A 183 13.46 52.61 28.91
N GLN A 184 13.87 53.24 27.81
CA GLN A 184 15.08 54.06 27.76
C GLN A 184 14.88 55.53 28.16
N HIS A 185 13.64 55.97 28.40
CA HIS A 185 13.36 57.29 28.97
C HIS A 185 13.22 57.31 30.50
N TYR A 186 13.57 56.22 31.20
CA TYR A 186 13.47 56.15 32.67
C TYR A 186 14.81 56.00 33.41
N HIS A 187 15.95 56.10 32.72
CA HIS A 187 17.27 56.05 33.34
C HIS A 187 18.16 57.22 32.88
N ASP A 188 17.76 58.44 33.22
CA ASP A 188 18.74 59.50 33.45
C ASP A 188 18.44 60.11 34.83
N GLY A 189 18.99 59.47 35.85
CA GLY A 189 18.60 59.72 37.23
C GLY A 189 19.30 58.82 38.23
N LYS A 190 20.58 59.14 38.46
CA LYS A 190 21.41 58.78 39.63
C LYS A 190 21.97 57.36 39.68
N ALA A 191 23.30 57.36 39.55
CA ALA A 191 24.24 56.36 40.00
C ALA A 191 23.98 55.90 41.43
N MET A 192 24.15 54.59 41.66
CA MET A 192 24.76 54.02 42.86
C MET A 192 25.23 52.60 42.53
N SER A 193 26.54 52.39 42.49
CA SER A 193 27.18 51.07 42.54
C SER A 193 26.81 50.34 43.84
N PRO A 194 26.73 49.00 43.81
CA PRO A 194 27.80 48.27 44.49
C PRO A 194 28.24 46.93 43.84
N SER A 195 29.45 46.58 44.28
CA SER A 195 30.34 45.43 44.10
C SER A 195 29.85 44.04 43.66
N PRO A 196 30.76 43.25 43.04
CA PRO A 196 30.51 41.87 42.62
C PRO A 196 30.73 40.88 43.76
N SER A 197 29.77 40.01 44.02
CA SER A 197 29.97 38.81 44.84
C SER A 197 30.04 37.58 43.93
N THR A 198 31.28 37.17 43.71
CA THR A 198 31.71 35.83 43.28
C THR A 198 30.98 34.73 44.05
N PHE A 199 30.30 33.84 43.33
CA PHE A 199 29.95 32.51 43.83
C PHE A 199 30.31 31.47 42.76
N MET A 200 31.15 30.53 43.17
CA MET A 200 31.73 29.44 42.37
C MET A 200 30.77 28.24 42.26
N PRO A 201 31.00 27.33 41.28
CA PRO A 201 30.07 26.28 40.90
C PRO A 201 30.07 25.09 41.87
N PHE A 202 28.89 24.54 42.15
CA PHE A 202 28.78 23.26 42.85
C PHE A 202 28.81 22.11 41.84
N ASN A 203 29.93 21.39 41.89
CA ASN A 203 30.22 20.12 41.26
C ASN A 203 29.42 18.99 41.94
N GLN A 204 28.63 18.22 41.20
CA GLN A 204 28.14 16.91 41.65
C GLN A 204 28.42 15.85 40.59
N SER A 205 29.26 14.90 41.00
CA SER A 205 29.75 13.72 40.29
C SER A 205 28.66 12.72 39.88
N PRO A 206 28.96 11.83 38.92
CA PRO A 206 28.01 10.87 38.34
C PRO A 206 27.76 9.68 39.27
N MET A 207 26.49 9.29 39.40
CA MET A 207 26.10 8.05 40.07
C MET A 207 26.15 6.88 39.08
N ASN A 208 26.90 5.88 39.51
CA ASN A 208 27.29 4.65 38.84
C ASN A 208 26.27 3.53 39.08
N THR A 209 26.50 2.41 38.39
CA THR A 209 26.12 1.02 38.69
C THR A 209 24.70 0.54 38.44
N GLY A 210 24.57 -0.36 37.46
CA GLY A 210 23.38 -1.18 37.22
C GLY A 210 23.52 -2.16 36.07
N SER A 211 24.61 -2.94 36.01
CA SER A 211 24.77 -4.09 35.13
C SER A 211 23.81 -5.21 35.55
N GLN A 212 22.85 -5.56 34.71
CA GLN A 212 22.00 -6.74 34.89
C GLN A 212 22.25 -7.74 33.75
N THR A 213 23.34 -8.48 33.86
CA THR A 213 23.58 -9.70 33.09
C THR A 213 22.95 -10.88 33.83
N GLY A 214 21.75 -11.27 33.41
CA GLY A 214 21.07 -12.48 33.87
C GLY A 214 21.28 -13.63 32.89
N ASN A 215 22.30 -14.44 33.13
CA ASN A 215 22.41 -15.81 32.62
C ASN A 215 21.33 -16.66 33.29
N ILE A 216 20.42 -17.26 32.51
CA ILE A 216 19.64 -18.42 32.96
C ILE A 216 20.15 -19.64 32.21
N SER A 217 20.85 -20.45 32.98
CA SER A 217 21.38 -21.76 32.61
C SER A 217 20.24 -22.80 32.65
N SER A 218 20.22 -23.63 31.61
CA SER A 218 19.96 -25.07 31.63
C SER A 218 18.92 -25.63 32.60
N ASP A 219 17.82 -26.13 32.05
CA ASP A 219 17.30 -27.41 32.56
C ASP A 219 16.85 -28.34 31.43
N MET A 220 17.29 -29.58 31.60
CA MET A 220 17.26 -30.68 30.67
C MET A 220 15.89 -31.35 30.66
N HIS A 221 15.33 -31.61 29.47
CA HIS A 221 14.48 -32.78 29.26
C HIS A 221 14.86 -33.46 27.95
N ALA A 222 15.77 -34.42 28.07
CA ALA A 222 15.94 -35.49 27.09
C ALA A 222 14.69 -36.38 27.11
N ARG A 223 13.94 -36.42 26.01
CA ARG A 223 13.00 -37.51 25.73
C ARG A 223 13.27 -38.10 24.35
N SER A 224 13.82 -39.31 24.40
CA SER A 224 13.47 -40.48 23.60
C SER A 224 13.44 -40.32 22.08
N LEU A 225 14.55 -40.71 21.48
CA LEU A 225 14.66 -41.20 20.11
C LEU A 225 13.78 -42.45 19.93
N GLN A 226 12.70 -42.33 19.16
CA GLN A 226 12.09 -43.44 18.43
C GLN A 226 11.69 -42.93 17.05
N SER A 227 12.58 -43.14 16.09
CA SER A 227 12.33 -42.89 14.66
C SER A 227 11.50 -44.04 14.09
N PRO A 228 10.34 -43.81 13.47
CA PRO A 228 9.76 -44.79 12.57
C PRO A 228 10.56 -44.81 11.27
N VAL A 229 11.17 -45.96 10.97
CA VAL A 229 11.68 -46.29 9.64
C VAL A 229 10.48 -46.43 8.71
N THR A 230 10.13 -45.35 8.01
CA THR A 230 9.19 -45.42 6.90
C THR A 230 9.98 -45.79 5.66
N THR A 231 9.85 -47.06 5.26
CA THR A 231 10.30 -47.59 3.97
C THR A 231 9.73 -46.73 2.83
N MET A 232 10.54 -45.81 2.29
CA MET A 232 10.21 -45.12 1.05
C MET A 232 10.32 -46.11 -0.10
N LYS A 233 9.17 -46.50 -0.63
CA LYS A 233 9.03 -47.26 -1.87
C LYS A 233 9.27 -46.26 -3.02
N THR A 234 10.44 -46.35 -3.66
CA THR A 234 10.80 -45.54 -4.84
C THR A 234 9.90 -45.92 -6.02
N GLY A 235 8.73 -45.30 -6.11
CA GLY A 235 7.89 -45.34 -7.30
C GLY A 235 8.36 -44.26 -8.26
N TYR A 236 9.17 -44.63 -9.25
CA TYR A 236 9.42 -43.79 -10.42
C TYR A 236 8.08 -43.59 -11.15
N THR A 237 7.42 -42.48 -10.87
CA THR A 237 6.32 -42.00 -11.72
C THR A 237 6.98 -41.24 -12.85
N SER A 238 6.86 -41.77 -14.07
CA SER A 238 7.32 -41.07 -15.26
C SER A 238 6.62 -39.72 -15.34
N VAL A 239 7.41 -38.65 -15.35
CA VAL A 239 6.94 -37.31 -15.67
C VAL A 239 6.43 -37.37 -17.11
N GLN A 240 5.11 -37.37 -17.29
CA GLN A 240 4.52 -37.11 -18.59
C GLN A 240 4.95 -35.70 -19.01
N SER A 241 5.73 -35.63 -20.09
CA SER A 241 6.03 -34.38 -20.77
C SER A 241 4.74 -33.60 -21.00
N PRO A 242 4.71 -32.28 -20.73
CA PRO A 242 3.56 -31.47 -21.08
C PRO A 242 3.34 -31.59 -22.58
N TYR A 243 2.14 -32.03 -22.96
CA TYR A 243 1.68 -32.04 -24.35
C TYR A 243 1.86 -30.63 -24.92
N ARG A 244 2.81 -30.48 -25.84
CA ARG A 244 3.02 -29.27 -26.62
C ARG A 244 2.13 -29.39 -27.85
N PRO A 245 1.01 -28.65 -27.95
CA PRO A 245 0.21 -28.66 -29.17
C PRO A 245 1.08 -28.20 -30.36
N PRO A 246 0.92 -28.83 -31.54
CA PRO A 246 1.64 -28.43 -32.73
C PRO A 246 1.32 -26.96 -33.07
N LEU A 247 2.36 -26.19 -33.38
CA LEU A 247 2.23 -24.84 -33.91
C LEU A 247 1.45 -24.90 -35.22
N PRO A 248 0.47 -24.00 -35.45
CA PRO A 248 -0.24 -23.94 -36.71
C PRO A 248 0.76 -23.62 -37.83
N GLU A 249 0.79 -24.47 -38.86
CA GLU A 249 1.50 -24.22 -40.10
C GLU A 249 0.95 -22.92 -40.71
N MET A 250 1.79 -21.90 -40.73
CA MET A 250 1.53 -20.67 -41.47
C MET A 250 1.68 -21.01 -42.95
N HIS A 251 0.55 -21.25 -43.61
CA HIS A 251 0.51 -21.21 -45.07
C HIS A 251 0.75 -19.77 -45.51
N GLU A 252 1.92 -19.50 -46.08
CA GLU A 252 2.17 -18.29 -46.86
C GLU A 252 1.29 -18.35 -48.11
N SER A 253 0.46 -17.32 -48.29
CA SER A 253 -0.34 -17.04 -49.49
C SER A 253 -0.21 -15.57 -49.81
#